data_AF-A0A7J4N8H1-F1
#
_entry.id   AF-A0A7J4N8H1-F1
#
_cell.length_a   1.000
_cell.length_b   1.000
_cell.length_c   1.000
_cell.angle_alpha   90.00
_cell.angle_beta   90.00
_cell.angle_gamma   90.00
#
_symmetry.space_group_name_H-M   'P 1'
#
loop_
_entity.id
_entity.type
_entity.pdbx_description
1 polymer ?
#
loop_
_entity_poly.entity_id
_entity_poly.type
_entity_poly.pdbx_seq_one_letter_code
_entity_poly.pdbx_strand_id
1 'polypeptide(L)' 'MFKYEYTINWNGQAFKDVFECEGNEDAKREVMRRLKVTGIPAGKYVFVDIMRLDDSKSIIEDELWRA' A
#
# COMPACT_ATOMS: atom_id res chain seq x y z
N MET A 1 14.67 11.05 2.12
CA MET A 1 13.74 9.91 2.23
C MET A 1 12.35 10.48 2.44
N PHE A 2 11.35 9.95 1.77
CA PHE A 2 9.96 10.43 1.87
C PHE A 2 9.15 9.46 2.72
N LYS A 3 8.13 9.98 3.39
CA LYS A 3 7.22 9.23 4.24
C LYS A 3 5.94 8.93 3.48
N TYR A 4 5.50 7.68 3.54
CA TYR A 4 4.30 7.20 2.87
C TYR A 4 3.38 6.51 3.86
N GLU A 5 2.10 6.60 3.58
CA GLU A 5 1.05 5.85 4.23
C GLU A 5 0.39 4.96 3.18
N TYR A 6 0.10 3.71 3.53
CA TYR A 6 -0.70 2.84 2.68
C TYR A 6 -1.91 2.32 3.42
N THR A 7 -2.97 2.04 2.66
CA THR A 7 -4.15 1.34 3.14
C THR A 7 -4.43 0.16 2.21
N ILE A 8 -4.59 -1.04 2.77
CA ILE A 8 -5.02 -2.24 2.05
C ILE A 8 -6.40 -2.63 2.57
N ASN A 9 -7.40 -2.62 1.70
CA ASN A 9 -8.76 -3.02 2.02
C ASN A 9 -9.04 -4.42 1.47
N TRP A 10 -9.36 -5.37 2.36
CA TRP A 10 -9.74 -6.72 2.00
C TRP A 10 -10.86 -7.24 2.90
N ASN A 11 -11.95 -7.70 2.29
CA ASN A 11 -13.08 -8.31 3.00
C ASN A 11 -13.64 -7.47 4.17
N GLY A 12 -13.69 -6.14 3.98
CA GLY A 12 -14.16 -5.20 5.01
C GLY A 12 -13.15 -4.92 6.14
N GLN A 13 -11.93 -5.48 6.07
CA GLN A 13 -10.81 -5.14 6.95
C GLN A 13 -9.86 -4.19 6.23
N ALA A 14 -9.49 -3.11 6.91
CA ALA A 14 -8.53 -2.13 6.44
C ALA A 14 -7.20 -2.30 7.21
N PHE A 15 -6.12 -2.58 6.49
CA PHE A 15 -4.76 -2.61 7.03
C PHE A 15 -4.06 -1.32 6.64
N LYS A 16 -3.65 -0.55 7.64
CA LYS A 16 -3.04 0.76 7.44
C LYS A 16 -1.72 0.84 8.18
N ASP A 17 -0.68 1.31 7.51
CA ASP A 17 0.63 1.53 8.13
C ASP A 17 1.43 2.62 7.39
N VAL A 18 2.50 3.08 8.04
CA VAL A 18 3.33 4.20 7.60
C VAL A 18 4.78 3.74 7.50
N PHE A 19 5.48 4.18 6.45
CA PHE A 19 6.86 3.78 6.20
C PHE A 19 7.62 4.85 5.43
N GLU A 20 8.94 4.71 5.35
CA GLU A 20 9.81 5.64 4.64
C GLU A 20 10.52 4.93 3.48
N CYS A 21 10.62 5.59 2.32
CA CYS A 21 11.39 5.09 1.17
C CYS A 21 11.95 6.23 0.30
N GLU A 22 12.84 5.89 -0.63
CA GLU A 22 13.56 6.89 -1.44
C GLU A 22 12.67 7.58 -2.48
N GLY A 23 11.67 6.87 -3.01
CA GLY A 23 10.76 7.41 -4.01
C GLY A 23 9.46 6.61 -4.15
N ASN A 24 8.60 7.08 -5.06
CA ASN A 24 7.26 6.53 -5.25
C ASN A 24 7.27 5.07 -5.76
N GLU A 25 8.21 4.70 -6.62
CA GLU A 25 8.31 3.34 -7.15
C GLU A 25 8.78 2.35 -6.08
N ASP A 26 9.71 2.76 -5.22
CA ASP A 26 10.10 1.98 -4.03
C ASP A 26 8.93 1.83 -3.05
N ALA A 27 8.08 2.86 -2.92
CA ALA A 27 6.88 2.81 -2.10
C ALA A 27 5.93 1.69 -2.56
N LYS A 28 5.64 1.63 -3.86
CA LYS A 28 4.79 0.58 -4.44
C LYS A 28 5.36 -0.81 -4.20
N ARG A 29 6.68 -0.99 -4.41
CA ARG A 29 7.36 -2.27 -4.19
C ARG A 29 7.30 -2.70 -2.72
N GLU A 30 7.45 -1.76 -1.80
CA GLU A 30 7.39 -2.03 -0.37
C GLU A 30 5.97 -2.41 0.07
N VAL A 31 4.94 -1.68 -0.38
CA VAL A 31 3.54 -2.05 -0.11
C VAL A 31 3.21 -3.43 -0.68
N MET A 32 3.73 -3.78 -1.86
CA MET A 32 3.55 -5.11 -2.43
C MET A 32 4.29 -6.20 -1.62
N ARG A 33 5.44 -5.90 -1.01
CA ARG A 33 6.10 -6.82 -0.06
C ARG A 33 5.26 -6.98 1.21
N ARG A 34 4.70 -5.89 1.73
CA ARG A 34 3.85 -5.90 2.93
C ARG A 34 2.53 -6.65 2.70
N LEU A 35 1.95 -6.53 1.50
CA LEU A 35 0.77 -7.29 1.09
C LEU A 35 0.99 -8.82 1.17
N LYS A 36 2.21 -9.30 0.86
CA LYS A 36 2.53 -10.73 0.97
C LYS A 36 2.61 -11.24 2.41
N VAL A 37 2.83 -10.36 3.39
CA VAL A 37 2.92 -10.73 4.81
C VAL A 37 1.63 -10.46 5.59
N THR A 38 0.66 -9.73 5.02
CA THR A 38 -0.67 -9.53 5.64
C THR A 38 -1.51 -10.80 5.80
N GLY A 39 -1.07 -11.94 5.24
CA GLY A 39 -1.77 -13.23 5.36
C GLY A 39 -3.00 -13.37 4.45
N ILE A 40 -3.20 -12.42 3.52
CA ILE A 40 -4.25 -12.49 2.51
C ILE A 40 -3.92 -13.64 1.55
N PRO A 41 -4.86 -14.56 1.29
CA PRO A 41 -4.60 -15.70 0.41
C PRO A 41 -4.20 -15.26 -1.00
N ALA A 42 -3.20 -15.92 -1.57
CA ALA A 42 -2.74 -15.65 -2.93
C ALA A 42 -3.90 -15.75 -3.93
N GLY A 43 -3.95 -14.81 -4.87
CA GLY A 43 -5.01 -14.77 -5.89
C GLY A 43 -6.31 -14.10 -5.47
N LYS A 44 -6.38 -13.52 -4.26
CA LYS A 44 -7.44 -12.57 -3.91
C LYS A 44 -7.10 -11.18 -4.43
N TYR A 45 -8.14 -10.42 -4.71
CA TYR A 45 -8.04 -9.02 -5.07
C TYR A 45 -8.26 -8.15 -3.83
N VAL A 46 -7.46 -7.09 -3.72
CA VAL A 46 -7.47 -6.13 -2.62
C VAL A 46 -7.40 -4.73 -3.21
N PHE A 47 -8.01 -3.76 -2.54
CA PHE A 47 -7.85 -2.35 -2.92
C PHE A 47 -6.67 -1.75 -2.14
N VAL A 48 -5.81 -1.04 -2.84
CA VAL A 48 -4.61 -0.44 -2.26
C VAL A 48 -4.60 1.06 -2.53
N ASP A 49 -4.42 1.83 -1.46
CA ASP A 49 -4.14 3.25 -1.50
C ASP A 49 -2.72 3.50 -1.02
N ILE A 50 -1.99 4.41 -1.67
CA ILE A 50 -0.68 4.87 -1.22
C ILE A 50 -0.64 6.39 -1.32
N MET A 51 -0.33 7.05 -0.21
CA MET A 51 -0.19 8.50 -0.11
C MET A 51 1.20 8.87 0.39
N ARG A 52 1.83 9.84 -0.27
CA ARG A 52 3.04 10.49 0.25
C ARG A 52 2.64 11.56 1.25
N LEU A 53 3.11 11.44 2.48
CA LEU A 53 2.73 12.33 3.58
C LEU A 53 3.45 13.68 3.53
N ASP A 54 4.65 13.75 2.95
CA ASP A 54 5.44 15.00 2.87
C ASP A 54 4.71 16.12 2.13
N ASP A 55 3.99 15.78 1.07
CA ASP A 55 3.23 16.72 0.23
C ASP A 55 1.76 16.33 0.08
N SER A 56 1.27 15.39 0.89
CA SER A 56 -0.10 14.86 0.89
C SER A 56 -0.56 14.41 -0.51
N LYS A 57 0.36 13.90 -1.33
CA LYS A 57 0.08 13.50 -2.70
C LYS A 57 -0.28 12.02 -2.76
N SER A 58 -1.46 11.73 -3.30
CA SER A 58 -1.84 10.35 -3.65
C SER A 58 -0.91 9.81 -4.74
N ILE A 59 -0.28 8.68 -4.48
CA ILE A 59 0.56 7.94 -5.43
C ILE A 59 -0.27 6.85 -6.11
N ILE A 60 -1.14 6.21 -5.34
CA ILE A 60 -2.12 5.22 -5.77
C ILE A 60 -3.42 5.49 -5.03
N GLU A 61 -4.53 5.43 -5.77
CA GLU A 61 -5.90 5.62 -5.25
C GLU A 61 -6.75 4.43 -5.68
N ASP A 62 -7.20 3.65 -4.70
CA ASP A 62 -8.10 2.49 -4.83
C ASP A 62 -7.69 1.52 -5.96
N GLU A 63 -6.39 1.25 -6.11
CA GLU A 63 -5.93 0.37 -7.18
C GLU A 63 -6.11 -1.09 -6.78
N LEU A 64 -6.73 -1.87 -7.67
CA LEU A 64 -7.00 -3.27 -7.45
C LEU A 64 -5.74 -4.11 -7.64
N TRP A 65 -5.18 -4.63 -6.55
CA TRP A 65 -3.99 -5.47 -6.55
C TRP A 65 -4.34 -6.93 -6.31
N ARG A 66 -3.48 -7.82 -6.78
CA ARG A 66 -3.56 -9.25 -6.50
C ARG A 66 -2.58 -9.58 -5.37
N ALA A 67 -3.10 -10.13 -4.27
CA ALA A 67 -2.32 -10.66 -3.16
C ALA A 67 -1.54 -11.92 -3.57
#